data_AF-A0A953JLP7-F1
#
_entry.id   AF-A0A953JLP7-F1
#
_cell.length_a   1.000
_cell.length_b   1.000
_cell.length_c   1.000
_cell.angle_alpha   90.00
_cell.angle_beta   90.00
_cell.angle_gamma   90.00
#
_symmetry.space_group_name_H-M   'P 1'
#
loop_
_entity.id
_entity.type
_entity.pdbx_description
1 polymer ?
#
loop_
_entity_poly.entity_id
_entity_poly.type
_entity_poly.pdbx_seq_one_letter_code
_entity_poly.pdbx_strand_id
1 'polypeptide(L)'
;MRFFQTAISALLIGTAFAAAASAQKTRPRRAEPSKPPASRGVAPLDVRAAREKVETQRWNTSQFIDVLGPIAQEIENTSEAAKRQNLPRSIIDKNEQNKKRVIAAIRNLRVGIANLESEFRTRSSLRRYLSTIQGATDLVASSEDLALAGKFVAAKDPLRDVLKKLTDTLNVMPK
;
A
#
# COMPACT_ATOMS: atom_id res chain seq x y z
N MET A 1 45.49 -43.94 14.94
CA MET A 1 45.72 -45.37 14.69
C MET A 1 44.37 -46.08 14.75
N ARG A 2 43.90 -46.61 13.60
CA ARG A 2 43.66 -48.05 13.32
C ARG A 2 42.42 -48.59 14.07
N PHE A 3 41.25 -48.61 13.43
CA PHE A 3 40.72 -49.70 12.56
C PHE A 3 40.59 -51.04 13.29
N PHE A 4 39.36 -51.56 13.39
CA PHE A 4 39.10 -53.00 13.26
C PHE A 4 37.82 -53.24 12.44
N GLN A 5 38.05 -53.86 11.30
CA GLN A 5 37.07 -54.45 10.39
C GLN A 5 36.61 -55.80 10.96
N THR A 6 35.43 -56.28 10.58
CA THR A 6 35.29 -57.55 9.84
C THR A 6 33.83 -57.78 9.42
N ALA A 7 33.69 -58.14 8.15
CA ALA A 7 32.46 -58.50 7.47
C ALA A 7 32.26 -60.01 7.51
N ILE A 8 31.01 -60.48 7.39
CA ILE A 8 30.70 -61.81 6.84
C ILE A 8 29.53 -61.70 5.87
N SER A 9 29.81 -62.10 4.63
CA SER A 9 28.91 -62.29 3.50
C SER A 9 28.45 -63.76 3.42
N ALA A 10 27.25 -64.02 2.90
CA ALA A 10 26.90 -65.07 1.92
C ALA A 10 25.36 -65.30 1.94
N LEU A 11 24.58 -65.08 0.88
CA LEU A 11 24.48 -65.72 -0.45
C LEU A 11 23.47 -66.91 -0.47
N LEU A 12 22.64 -66.92 -1.53
CA LEU A 12 21.92 -68.04 -2.20
C LEU A 12 20.39 -68.10 -1.98
N ILE A 13 19.56 -67.68 -2.95
CA ILE A 13 19.10 -68.29 -4.23
C ILE A 13 17.68 -68.90 -4.10
N GLY A 14 16.76 -68.36 -4.90
CA GLY A 14 15.84 -69.13 -5.76
C GLY A 14 14.45 -69.47 -5.25
N THR A 15 13.41 -68.92 -5.89
CA THR A 15 12.46 -69.67 -6.75
C THR A 15 11.36 -68.74 -7.30
N ALA A 16 11.08 -68.91 -8.58
CA ALA A 16 10.05 -68.22 -9.33
C ALA A 16 8.67 -68.85 -9.09
N PHE A 17 7.61 -68.03 -9.06
CA PHE A 17 6.25 -68.46 -9.41
C PHE A 17 5.52 -67.38 -10.18
N ALA A 18 4.72 -67.86 -11.13
CA ALA A 18 4.17 -67.13 -12.26
C ALA A 18 2.87 -66.36 -11.96
N ALA A 19 2.66 -65.33 -12.79
CA ALA A 19 1.42 -64.84 -13.37
C ALA A 19 0.11 -64.86 -12.55
N ALA A 20 -0.41 -63.66 -12.28
CA ALA A 20 -1.84 -63.37 -12.43
C ALA A 20 -2.02 -61.90 -12.85
N ALA A 21 -2.29 -61.70 -14.14
CA ALA A 21 -2.75 -60.44 -14.68
C ALA A 21 -4.13 -60.11 -14.07
N SER A 22 -4.24 -58.95 -13.41
CA SER A 22 -5.54 -58.33 -13.14
C SER A 22 -5.57 -56.99 -13.87
N ALA A 23 -6.31 -56.97 -14.98
CA ALA A 23 -6.59 -55.80 -15.77
C ALA A 23 -7.32 -54.76 -14.92
N GLN A 24 -6.61 -53.72 -14.50
CA GLN A 24 -7.17 -52.61 -13.74
C GLN A 24 -7.95 -51.71 -14.71
N LYS A 25 -9.25 -51.97 -14.80
CA LYS A 25 -10.23 -51.18 -15.55
C LYS A 25 -10.20 -49.74 -15.05
N THR A 26 -9.56 -48.86 -15.81
CA THR A 26 -9.55 -47.41 -15.59
C THR A 26 -10.98 -46.90 -15.59
N ARG A 27 -11.45 -46.43 -14.42
CA ARG A 27 -12.71 -45.69 -14.31
C ARG A 27 -12.57 -44.39 -15.13
N PRO A 28 -13.53 -44.04 -15.99
CA PRO A 28 -13.51 -42.74 -16.65
C PRO A 28 -13.65 -41.65 -15.58
N ARG A 29 -12.62 -40.79 -15.50
CA ARG A 29 -12.63 -39.58 -14.69
C ARG A 29 -13.78 -38.72 -15.19
N ARG A 30 -14.81 -38.54 -14.35
CA ARG A 30 -15.91 -37.61 -14.59
C ARG A 30 -15.29 -36.24 -14.87
N ALA A 31 -15.51 -35.71 -16.08
CA ALA A 31 -15.11 -34.35 -16.41
C ALA A 31 -15.80 -33.41 -15.43
N GLU A 32 -15.02 -32.68 -14.63
CA GLU A 32 -15.53 -31.51 -13.93
C GLU A 32 -16.07 -30.54 -14.98
N PRO A 33 -17.22 -29.89 -14.74
CA PRO A 33 -17.70 -28.86 -15.63
C PRO A 33 -16.60 -27.81 -15.78
N SER A 34 -16.16 -27.57 -17.02
CA SER A 34 -15.24 -26.49 -17.31
C SER A 34 -15.85 -25.20 -16.78
N LYS A 35 -15.16 -24.53 -15.84
CA LYS A 35 -15.53 -23.18 -15.44
C LYS A 35 -15.69 -22.36 -16.72
N PRO A 36 -16.83 -21.68 -16.94
CA PRO A 36 -16.97 -20.81 -18.09
C PRO A 36 -15.80 -19.83 -18.11
N PRO A 37 -15.22 -19.54 -19.29
CA PRO A 37 -14.11 -18.60 -19.40
C PRO A 37 -14.54 -17.31 -18.71
N ALA A 38 -13.72 -16.84 -17.77
CA ALA A 38 -13.94 -15.56 -17.11
C ALA A 38 -14.05 -14.51 -18.22
N SER A 39 -15.29 -14.09 -18.54
CA SER A 39 -15.50 -12.95 -19.39
C SER A 39 -14.68 -11.83 -18.75
N ARG A 40 -13.78 -11.21 -19.51
CA ARG A 40 -13.19 -9.92 -19.17
C ARG A 40 -14.33 -8.90 -19.23
N GLY A 41 -15.25 -9.00 -18.28
CA GLY A 41 -16.34 -8.06 -18.09
C GLY A 41 -15.70 -6.77 -17.62
N VAL A 42 -16.11 -5.68 -18.26
CA VAL A 42 -15.78 -4.33 -17.81
C VAL A 42 -16.06 -4.25 -16.31
N ALA A 43 -15.10 -3.71 -15.55
CA ALA A 43 -15.26 -3.59 -14.10
C ALA A 43 -16.57 -2.88 -13.74
N PRO A 44 -17.22 -3.26 -12.63
CA PRO A 44 -18.41 -2.56 -12.15
C PRO A 44 -18.21 -1.04 -12.13
N LEU A 45 -19.25 -0.28 -12.51
CA LEU A 45 -19.16 1.17 -12.68
C LEU A 45 -18.67 1.89 -11.42
N ASP A 46 -19.11 1.43 -10.26
CA ASP A 46 -18.71 1.93 -8.94
C ASP A 46 -17.22 1.67 -8.64
N VAL A 47 -16.67 0.53 -9.05
CA VAL A 47 -15.23 0.23 -8.94
C VAL A 47 -14.41 1.14 -9.83
N ARG A 48 -14.87 1.43 -11.05
CA ARG A 48 -14.20 2.38 -11.97
C ARG A 48 -14.25 3.80 -11.43
N ALA A 49 -15.41 4.27 -10.98
CA ALA A 49 -15.56 5.59 -10.37
C ALA A 49 -14.70 5.72 -9.10
N ALA A 50 -14.61 4.68 -8.27
CA ALA A 50 -13.72 4.68 -7.12
C ALA A 50 -12.25 4.75 -7.54
N ARG A 51 -11.83 4.03 -8.59
CA ARG A 51 -10.47 4.08 -9.13
C ARG A 51 -10.09 5.51 -9.53
N GLU A 52 -10.97 6.19 -10.26
CA GLU A 52 -10.76 7.59 -10.67
C GLU A 52 -10.55 8.51 -9.45
N LYS A 53 -11.34 8.32 -8.39
CA LYS A 53 -11.14 9.09 -7.14
C LYS A 53 -9.80 8.79 -6.47
N VAL A 54 -9.37 7.52 -6.44
CA VAL A 54 -8.04 7.15 -5.91
C VAL A 54 -6.94 7.81 -6.74
N GLU A 55 -7.06 7.82 -8.07
CA GLU A 55 -6.13 8.48 -8.99
C GLU A 55 -6.05 9.99 -8.71
N THR A 56 -7.19 10.66 -8.58
CA THR A 56 -7.25 12.09 -8.23
C THR A 56 -6.57 12.36 -6.90
N GLN A 57 -6.85 11.57 -5.86
CA GLN A 57 -6.20 11.76 -4.56
C GLN A 57 -4.70 11.45 -4.60
N ARG A 58 -4.27 10.47 -5.41
CA ARG A 58 -2.84 10.18 -5.63
C ARG A 58 -2.15 11.40 -6.22
N TRP A 59 -2.75 11.99 -7.27
CA TRP A 59 -2.20 13.17 -7.93
C TRP A 59 -2.16 14.37 -6.99
N ASN A 60 -3.26 14.68 -6.29
CA ASN A 60 -3.31 15.76 -5.30
C ASN A 60 -2.22 15.62 -4.23
N THR A 61 -2.06 14.40 -3.69
CA THR A 61 -1.06 14.10 -2.66
C THR A 61 0.36 14.27 -3.20
N SER A 62 0.65 13.76 -4.40
CA SER A 62 1.96 13.91 -5.04
C SER A 62 2.31 15.38 -5.26
N GLN A 63 1.41 16.15 -5.88
CA GLN A 63 1.63 17.57 -6.15
C GLN A 63 1.87 18.36 -4.86
N PHE A 64 1.11 18.05 -3.81
CA PHE A 64 1.31 18.68 -2.51
C PHE A 64 2.70 18.37 -1.93
N ILE A 65 3.17 17.12 -1.99
CA ILE A 65 4.50 16.74 -1.49
C ILE A 65 5.62 17.47 -2.26
N ASP A 66 5.48 17.58 -3.58
CA ASP A 66 6.45 18.24 -4.46
C ASP A 66 6.57 19.73 -4.12
N VAL A 67 5.43 20.40 -3.91
CA VAL A 67 5.39 21.82 -3.52
C VAL A 67 5.84 22.04 -2.07
N LEU A 68 5.48 21.15 -1.15
CA LEU A 68 5.83 21.28 0.27
C LEU A 68 7.33 21.19 0.50
N GLY A 69 8.07 20.44 -0.32
CA GLY A 69 9.51 20.21 -0.15
C GLY A 69 10.35 21.47 0.09
N PRO A 70 10.43 22.41 -0.86
CA PRO A 70 11.22 23.64 -0.68
C PRO A 70 10.66 24.56 0.41
N ILE A 71 9.33 24.66 0.53
CA ILE A 71 8.67 25.59 1.45
C ILE A 71 8.84 25.15 2.91
N ALA A 72 8.79 23.85 3.18
CA ALA A 72 8.88 23.31 4.54
C ALA A 72 10.19 23.71 5.23
N GLN A 73 11.31 23.58 4.53
CA GLN A 73 12.62 23.94 5.08
C GLN A 73 12.73 25.44 5.34
N GLU A 74 12.22 26.27 4.42
CA GLU A 74 12.20 27.72 4.59
C GLU A 74 11.37 28.14 5.82
N ILE A 75 10.21 27.50 6.03
CA ILE A 75 9.35 27.76 7.17
C ILE A 75 10.08 27.48 8.49
N GLU A 76 10.73 26.33 8.58
CA GLU A 76 11.46 25.93 9.79
C GLU A 76 12.66 26.85 10.04
N ASN A 77 13.48 27.10 9.01
CA ASN A 77 14.64 27.98 9.11
C ASN A 77 14.24 29.39 9.54
N THR A 78 13.17 29.94 8.96
CA THR A 78 12.67 31.27 9.32
C THR A 78 12.11 31.29 10.75
N SER A 79 11.48 30.20 11.18
CA SER A 79 10.98 30.07 12.56
C SER A 79 12.11 30.04 13.58
N GLU A 80 13.19 29.31 13.27
CA GLU A 80 14.37 29.26 14.14
C GLU A 80 15.14 30.59 14.16
N ALA A 81 15.29 31.23 13.00
CA ALA A 81 15.91 32.55 12.91
C ALA A 81 15.09 33.61 13.69
N ALA A 82 13.76 33.58 13.62
CA ALA A 82 12.90 34.49 14.39
C ALA A 82 13.05 34.33 15.91
N LYS A 83 13.45 33.15 16.41
CA LYS A 83 13.73 32.92 17.84
C LYS A 83 15.09 33.46 18.28
N ARG A 84 16.07 33.47 17.36
CA ARG A 84 17.49 33.75 17.66
C ARG A 84 17.93 35.15 17.24
N GLN A 85 17.18 35.78 16.34
CA GLN A 85 17.52 37.05 15.70
C GLN A 85 16.30 37.96 15.67
N ASN A 86 16.53 39.27 15.65
CA ASN A 86 15.48 40.25 15.38
C ASN A 86 15.22 40.32 13.87
N LEU A 87 14.44 39.36 13.34
CA LEU A 87 13.95 39.43 11.96
C LEU A 87 12.92 40.56 11.80
N PRO A 88 12.81 41.17 10.60
CA PRO A 88 11.73 42.11 10.32
C PRO A 88 10.36 41.45 10.51
N ARG A 89 9.42 42.19 11.11
CA ARG A 89 8.06 41.68 11.40
C ARG A 89 7.33 41.16 10.15
N SER A 90 7.54 41.80 9.01
CA SER A 90 6.97 41.35 7.73
C SER A 90 7.40 39.94 7.31
N ILE A 91 8.64 39.54 7.64
CA ILE A 91 9.15 38.19 7.37
C ILE A 91 8.49 37.17 8.29
N ILE A 92 8.36 37.52 9.58
CA ILE A 92 7.70 36.68 10.58
C ILE A 92 6.23 36.46 10.19
N ASP A 93 5.51 37.53 9.85
CA ASP A 93 4.09 37.46 9.49
C ASP A 93 3.86 36.62 8.23
N LYS A 94 4.73 36.76 7.20
CA LYS A 94 4.69 35.93 5.99
C LYS A 94 4.93 34.45 6.31
N ASN A 95 5.88 34.17 7.21
CA ASN A 95 6.16 32.81 7.62
C ASN A 95 4.96 32.17 8.35
N GLU A 96 4.33 32.90 9.27
CA GLU A 96 3.10 32.45 9.94
C GLU A 96 1.94 32.21 8.96
N GLN A 97 1.83 33.04 7.92
CA GLN A 97 0.86 32.82 6.85
C GLN A 97 1.16 31.53 6.08
N ASN A 98 2.43 31.26 5.76
CA ASN A 98 2.84 30.03 5.09
C ASN A 98 2.54 28.78 5.94
N LYS A 99 2.83 28.81 7.24
CA LYS A 99 2.47 27.73 8.18
C LYS A 99 0.98 27.40 8.12
N LYS A 100 0.14 28.43 8.26
CA LYS A 100 -1.33 28.29 8.22
C LYS A 100 -1.81 27.70 6.89
N ARG A 101 -1.24 28.14 5.77
CA ARG A 101 -1.58 27.61 4.44
C ARG A 101 -1.23 26.13 4.30
N VAL A 102 -0.04 25.73 4.76
CA VAL A 102 0.40 24.32 4.72
C VAL A 102 -0.51 23.45 5.58
N ILE A 103 -0.79 23.85 6.82
CA ILE A 103 -1.69 23.11 7.72
C ILE A 103 -3.09 22.99 7.12
N ALA A 104 -3.63 24.08 6.55
CA ALA A 104 -4.93 24.05 5.89
C ALA A 104 -4.96 23.10 4.68
N ALA A 105 -3.88 23.06 3.89
CA ALA A 105 -3.77 22.13 2.77
C ALA A 105 -3.72 20.66 3.23
N ILE A 106 -2.99 20.35 4.31
CA ILE A 106 -2.96 19.00 4.90
C ILE A 106 -4.37 18.60 5.38
N ARG A 107 -5.11 19.50 6.03
CA ARG A 107 -6.50 19.26 6.44
C ARG A 107 -7.42 18.98 5.25
N ASN A 108 -7.27 19.72 4.15
CA ASN A 108 -8.05 19.49 2.94
C ASN A 108 -7.76 18.11 2.32
N LEU A 109 -6.48 17.69 2.31
CA LEU A 109 -6.11 16.32 1.92
C LEU A 109 -6.77 15.28 2.84
N ARG A 110 -6.75 15.52 4.17
CA ARG A 110 -7.36 14.61 5.15
C ARG A 110 -8.83 14.39 4.88
N VAL A 111 -9.59 15.44 4.56
CA VAL A 111 -11.00 15.33 4.18
C VAL A 111 -11.18 14.46 2.93
N GLY A 112 -10.38 14.70 1.89
CA GLY A 112 -10.43 13.91 0.65
C GLY A 112 -10.14 12.42 0.87
N ILE A 113 -9.10 12.11 1.64
CA ILE A 113 -8.69 10.73 1.96
C ILE A 113 -9.70 10.05 2.89
N ALA A 114 -10.22 10.75 3.89
CA ALA A 114 -11.24 10.21 4.80
C ALA A 114 -12.53 9.82 4.06
N ASN A 115 -12.97 10.67 3.13
CA ASN A 115 -14.13 10.38 2.28
C ASN A 115 -13.88 9.14 1.41
N LEU A 116 -12.68 9.02 0.85
CA LEU A 116 -12.28 7.89 0.02
C LEU A 116 -12.24 6.58 0.84
N GLU A 117 -11.63 6.57 2.02
CA GLU A 117 -11.62 5.40 2.91
C GLU A 117 -13.03 5.00 3.36
N SER A 118 -13.89 5.99 3.67
CA SER A 118 -15.28 5.74 4.03
C SER A 118 -16.04 5.04 2.90
N GLU A 119 -15.82 5.47 1.65
CA GLU A 119 -16.42 4.83 0.47
C GLU A 119 -15.97 3.37 0.33
N PHE A 120 -14.68 3.08 0.52
CA PHE A 120 -14.16 1.71 0.47
C PHE A 120 -14.69 0.81 1.59
N ARG A 121 -14.95 1.38 2.77
CA ARG A 121 -15.51 0.66 3.92
C ARG A 121 -17.00 0.34 3.75
N THR A 122 -17.74 1.31 3.21
CA THR A 122 -19.21 1.24 3.16
C THR A 122 -19.74 0.52 1.92
N ARG A 123 -19.03 0.56 0.79
CA ARG A 123 -19.47 -0.10 -0.46
C ARG A 123 -18.98 -1.54 -0.55
N SER A 124 -19.91 -2.48 -0.68
CA SER A 124 -19.60 -3.93 -0.73
C SER A 124 -18.64 -4.32 -1.85
N SER A 125 -18.76 -3.71 -3.02
CA SER A 125 -17.89 -3.89 -4.18
C SER A 125 -16.43 -3.44 -3.94
N LEU A 126 -16.21 -2.49 -3.03
CA LEU A 126 -14.90 -1.91 -2.74
C LEU A 126 -14.21 -2.55 -1.54
N ARG A 127 -14.95 -3.27 -0.67
CA ARG A 127 -14.41 -3.88 0.56
C ARG A 127 -13.17 -4.75 0.33
N ARG A 128 -13.11 -5.45 -0.81
CA ARG A 128 -11.96 -6.30 -1.18
C ARG A 128 -10.65 -5.51 -1.38
N TYR A 129 -10.73 -4.21 -1.59
CA TYR A 129 -9.58 -3.30 -1.76
C TYR A 129 -9.31 -2.46 -0.51
N LEU A 130 -10.13 -2.59 0.55
CA LEU A 130 -10.01 -1.75 1.74
C LEU A 130 -8.64 -1.88 2.41
N SER A 131 -8.06 -3.08 2.43
CA SER A 131 -6.77 -3.34 3.08
C SER A 131 -5.60 -2.56 2.46
N THR A 132 -5.68 -2.14 1.20
CA THR A 132 -4.60 -1.37 0.55
C THR A 132 -4.66 0.11 0.89
N ILE A 133 -5.85 0.64 1.21
CA ILE A 133 -6.05 2.08 1.48
C ILE A 133 -6.26 2.40 2.96
N GLN A 134 -6.69 1.43 3.77
CA GLN A 134 -6.99 1.63 5.19
C GLN A 134 -5.82 2.27 5.94
N GLY A 135 -6.13 3.26 6.78
CA GLY A 135 -5.17 3.98 7.61
C GLY A 135 -4.44 5.11 6.88
N ALA A 136 -4.79 5.41 5.62
CA ALA A 136 -4.27 6.58 4.92
C ALA A 136 -4.67 7.89 5.62
N THR A 137 -5.88 7.94 6.17
CA THR A 137 -6.42 9.09 6.91
C THR A 137 -5.61 9.35 8.18
N ASP A 138 -5.20 8.29 8.88
CA ASP A 138 -4.38 8.38 10.09
C ASP A 138 -2.95 8.88 9.78
N LEU A 139 -2.41 8.49 8.61
CA LEU A 139 -1.14 9.01 8.12
C LEU A 139 -1.23 10.51 7.78
N VAL A 140 -2.33 10.97 7.15
CA VAL A 140 -2.53 12.41 6.95
C VAL A 140 -2.68 13.13 8.29
N ALA A 141 -3.39 12.55 9.27
CA ALA A 141 -3.48 13.12 10.62
C ALA A 141 -2.10 13.23 11.28
N SER A 142 -1.25 12.21 11.13
CA SER A 142 0.13 12.23 11.64
C SER A 142 0.97 13.33 10.97
N SER A 143 0.78 13.57 9.67
CA SER A 143 1.39 14.70 8.96
C SER A 143 0.91 16.05 9.51
N GLU A 144 -0.39 16.17 9.79
CA GLU A 144 -0.99 17.38 10.38
C GLU A 144 -0.38 17.67 11.76
N ASP A 145 -0.27 16.65 12.61
CA ASP A 145 0.31 16.77 13.96
C ASP A 145 1.77 17.24 13.91
N LEU A 146 2.57 16.70 12.98
CA LEU A 146 3.95 17.13 12.76
C LEU A 146 4.01 18.59 12.32
N ALA A 147 3.16 19.01 11.39
CA ALA A 147 3.09 20.40 10.94
C ALA A 147 2.64 21.35 12.06
N LEU A 148 1.67 20.95 12.89
CA LEU A 148 1.23 21.70 14.08
C LEU A 148 2.35 21.82 15.13
N ALA A 149 3.20 20.80 15.25
CA ALA A 149 4.40 20.83 16.08
C ALA A 149 5.56 21.64 15.46
N GLY A 150 5.36 22.28 14.31
CA GLY A 150 6.36 23.06 13.61
C GLY A 150 7.40 22.24 12.84
N LYS A 151 7.19 20.93 12.67
CA LYS A 151 8.06 19.99 11.96
C LYS A 151 7.56 19.76 10.53
N PHE A 152 7.53 20.81 9.72
CA PHE A 152 7.04 20.81 8.34
C PHE A 152 7.83 19.90 7.39
N VAL A 153 9.14 19.74 7.60
CA VAL A 153 9.99 18.85 6.79
C VAL A 153 9.62 17.40 7.06
N ALA A 154 9.50 17.03 8.35
CA ALA A 154 9.11 15.68 8.77
C ALA A 154 7.64 15.35 8.41
N ALA A 155 6.76 16.36 8.36
CA ALA A 155 5.36 16.19 7.98
C ALA A 155 5.18 15.58 6.57
N LYS A 156 6.22 15.59 5.72
CA LYS A 156 6.19 14.97 4.39
C LYS A 156 6.17 13.45 4.43
N ASP A 157 6.81 12.83 5.41
CA ASP A 157 7.03 11.38 5.39
C ASP A 157 5.71 10.59 5.50
N PRO A 158 4.78 10.90 6.42
CA PRO A 158 3.48 10.25 6.43
C PRO A 158 2.70 10.44 5.12
N LEU A 159 2.86 11.58 4.44
CA LEU A 159 2.19 11.83 3.15
C LEU A 159 2.78 10.99 2.02
N ARG A 160 4.08 10.67 2.06
CA ARG A 160 4.70 9.72 1.13
C ARG A 160 4.12 8.31 1.33
N ASP A 161 3.84 7.93 2.57
CA ASP A 161 3.18 6.66 2.86
C ASP A 161 1.72 6.63 2.37
N VAL A 162 1.00 7.76 2.46
CA VAL A 162 -0.32 7.93 1.83
C VAL A 162 -0.22 7.74 0.32
N LEU A 163 0.73 8.42 -0.32
CA LEU A 163 0.96 8.30 -1.77
C LEU A 163 1.24 6.85 -2.18
N LYS A 164 2.04 6.12 -1.39
CA LYS A 164 2.30 4.71 -1.58
C LYS A 164 1.02 3.88 -1.49
N LYS A 165 0.21 4.06 -0.45
CA LYS A 165 -1.08 3.33 -0.30
C LYS A 165 -2.05 3.57 -1.46
N LEU A 166 -2.15 4.82 -1.93
CA LEU A 166 -2.98 5.17 -3.08
C LEU A 166 -2.48 4.48 -4.36
N THR A 167 -1.16 4.44 -4.55
CA THR A 167 -0.52 3.72 -5.66
C THR A 167 -0.78 2.21 -5.60
N ASP A 168 -0.57 1.61 -4.42
CA ASP A 168 -0.80 0.18 -4.19
C ASP A 168 -2.28 -0.19 -4.45
N THR A 169 -3.20 0.68 -4.04
CA THR A 169 -4.64 0.51 -4.30
C THR A 169 -4.95 0.51 -5.80
N LEU A 170 -4.37 1.45 -6.56
CA LEU A 170 -4.55 1.50 -8.02
C LEU A 170 -3.96 0.28 -8.74
N ASN A 171 -2.92 -0.32 -8.18
CA ASN A 171 -2.27 -1.51 -8.75
C ASN A 171 -3.14 -2.77 -8.61
N VAL A 172 -3.98 -2.84 -7.57
CA VAL A 172 -4.87 -4.00 -7.35
C VAL A 172 -6.28 -3.81 -7.90
N MET A 173 -6.71 -2.56 -8.13
CA MET A 173 -8.00 -2.27 -8.76
C MET A 173 -7.94 -2.59 -10.26
N PRO A 174 -9.04 -3.08 -10.86
CA PRO A 174 -9.13 -3.26 -12.31
C PRO A 174 -9.02 -1.90 -13.01
N LYS A 175 -8.51 -1.91 -14.25
CA LYS A 175 -8.47 -0.74 -15.14
C LYS A 175 -9.80 -0.59 -15.87
#